data_AF-A0A928SX10-F1
#
_entry.id   AF-A0A928SX10-F1
#
_cell.length_a   1.000
_cell.length_b   1.000
_cell.length_c   1.000
_cell.angle_alpha   90.00
_cell.angle_beta   90.00
_cell.angle_gamma   90.00
#
_symmetry.space_group_name_H-M   'P 1'
#
loop_
_entity.id
_entity.type
_entity.pdbx_description
1 polymer ?
#
loop_
_entity_poly.entity_id
_entity_poly.type
_entity_poly.pdbx_seq_one_letter_code
_entity_poly.pdbx_strand_id
1 'polypeptide(L)'
;MKPSTVWRALSIGAAVAVVLGATDARASGGEQKFNSVCAACHTIGGGTRVGPDLKGVADRRSEEWLLQFIKSSQSVIASGDPVAVKLFNDFNKTPMPDMPQFSEADIKDIIDFIRAGGSGSGGGMGESFPEATSAEIDRGRRLFQGLIRLENAGPACNSCHHVTHDAVIGGGVLAKDLTQVFSRVGAPGVSAILGKPPFPVMEAAYKDAPLTQSEARDIVGFLQDVDKTQALQTPVDYGNRLVAGGSAMFVVLAGLYGVIWRRRKPGPVNREIFERQVKSE
;
A
#
# COMPACT_ATOMS: atom_id res chain seq x y z
N MET A 1 -8.71 -5.19 -100.42
CA MET A 1 -7.25 -4.89 -100.45
C MET A 1 -6.80 -4.52 -99.05
N LYS A 2 -6.03 -5.40 -98.38
CA LYS A 2 -5.09 -5.15 -97.25
C LYS A 2 -5.65 -4.44 -95.97
N PRO A 3 -4.94 -4.42 -94.82
CA PRO A 3 -4.89 -5.52 -93.86
C PRO A 3 -5.05 -5.07 -92.38
N SER A 4 -4.99 -6.05 -91.46
CA SER A 4 -4.38 -6.00 -90.11
C SER A 4 -4.63 -4.80 -89.18
N THR A 5 -5.20 -5.07 -87.98
CA THR A 5 -4.48 -4.73 -86.74
C THR A 5 -4.93 -5.62 -85.58
N VAL A 6 -3.97 -6.37 -85.06
CA VAL A 6 -4.03 -7.17 -83.84
C VAL A 6 -3.75 -6.22 -82.67
N TRP A 7 -4.65 -6.11 -81.69
CA TRP A 7 -4.37 -5.46 -80.42
C TRP A 7 -4.20 -6.51 -79.34
N ARG A 8 -2.93 -6.78 -78.99
CA ARG A 8 -2.52 -7.50 -77.79
C ARG A 8 -2.66 -6.55 -76.60
N ALA A 9 -3.63 -6.79 -75.72
CA ALA A 9 -3.66 -6.17 -74.41
C ALA A 9 -2.73 -6.95 -73.46
N LEU A 10 -1.50 -6.46 -73.28
CA LEU A 10 -0.57 -6.94 -72.28
C LEU A 10 -0.94 -6.24 -70.95
N SER A 11 -1.69 -6.92 -70.08
CA SER A 11 -1.96 -6.42 -68.73
C SER A 11 -0.86 -6.90 -67.79
N ILE A 12 0.04 -6.00 -67.43
CA ILE A 12 1.12 -6.19 -66.47
C ILE A 12 0.49 -6.19 -65.08
N GLY A 13 0.43 -7.36 -64.43
CA GLY A 13 0.03 -7.49 -63.03
C GLY A 13 1.13 -6.98 -62.11
N ALA A 14 0.95 -5.80 -61.53
CA ALA A 14 1.79 -5.30 -60.44
C ALA A 14 1.40 -6.01 -59.14
N ALA A 15 2.19 -7.01 -58.73
CA ALA A 15 2.10 -7.60 -57.40
C ALA A 15 2.69 -6.60 -56.38
N VAL A 16 1.81 -5.84 -55.73
CA VAL A 16 2.16 -5.05 -54.55
C VAL A 16 2.35 -6.02 -53.39
N ALA A 17 3.61 -6.31 -53.06
CA ALA A 17 3.97 -7.03 -51.85
C ALA A 17 3.72 -6.09 -50.66
N VAL A 18 2.59 -6.29 -49.99
CA VAL A 18 2.31 -5.69 -48.67
C VAL A 18 3.27 -6.34 -47.67
N VAL A 19 4.34 -5.65 -47.34
CA VAL A 19 5.18 -5.99 -46.19
C VAL A 19 4.39 -5.57 -44.95
N LEU A 20 3.72 -6.53 -44.31
CA LEU A 20 3.15 -6.33 -42.98
C LEU A 20 4.31 -6.20 -41.97
N GLY A 21 4.62 -4.96 -41.59
CA GLY A 21 5.43 -4.68 -40.42
C GLY A 21 4.71 -5.15 -39.16
N ALA A 22 5.25 -6.16 -38.50
CA ALA A 22 4.72 -6.73 -37.26
C ALA A 22 5.08 -5.90 -36.01
N THR A 23 4.96 -4.57 -36.07
CA THR A 23 5.42 -3.66 -35.00
C THR A 23 4.30 -3.08 -34.13
N ASP A 24 3.02 -3.13 -34.53
CA ASP A 24 1.96 -2.41 -33.80
C ASP A 24 1.18 -3.23 -32.75
N ALA A 25 1.25 -4.56 -32.80
CA ALA A 25 0.49 -5.41 -31.87
C ALA A 25 1.15 -5.58 -30.48
N ARG A 26 2.47 -5.38 -30.37
CA ARG A 26 3.20 -5.48 -29.09
C ARG A 26 3.17 -4.19 -28.29
N ALA A 27 3.22 -3.04 -28.98
CA ALA A 27 3.19 -1.72 -28.34
C ALA A 27 1.89 -1.48 -27.56
N SER A 28 0.74 -1.94 -28.07
CA SER A 28 -0.56 -1.81 -27.41
C SER A 28 -0.71 -2.67 -26.15
N GLY A 29 -0.10 -3.87 -26.14
CA GLY A 29 -0.09 -4.75 -24.98
C GLY A 29 0.78 -4.24 -23.83
N GLY A 30 1.97 -3.71 -24.15
CA GLY A 30 2.90 -3.15 -23.17
C GLY A 30 2.33 -1.93 -22.43
N GLU A 31 1.69 -1.01 -23.16
CA GLU A 31 1.03 0.16 -22.58
C GLU A 31 -0.05 -0.22 -21.57
N GLN A 32 -0.95 -1.14 -21.94
CA GLN A 32 -2.06 -1.55 -21.08
C GLN A 32 -1.55 -2.18 -19.78
N LYS A 33 -0.53 -3.04 -19.86
CA LYS A 33 0.08 -3.70 -18.70
C LYS A 33 0.86 -2.69 -17.83
N PHE A 34 1.53 -1.73 -18.44
CA PHE A 34 2.19 -0.65 -17.71
C PHE A 34 1.17 0.20 -16.94
N ASN A 35 0.10 0.63 -17.61
CA ASN A 35 -0.93 1.46 -17.02
C ASN A 35 -1.74 0.72 -15.96
N SER A 36 -1.85 -0.61 -16.03
CA SER A 36 -2.59 -1.39 -15.04
C SER A 36 -1.89 -1.43 -13.69
N VAL A 37 -0.56 -1.64 -13.66
CA VAL A 37 0.20 -1.87 -12.41
C VAL A 37 1.37 -0.89 -12.21
N CYS A 38 2.21 -0.68 -13.22
CA CYS A 38 3.48 0.05 -13.09
C CYS A 38 3.27 1.56 -12.88
N ALA A 39 2.29 2.15 -13.58
CA ALA A 39 2.02 3.59 -13.57
C ALA A 39 1.57 4.15 -12.20
N ALA A 40 1.17 3.27 -11.27
CA ALA A 40 0.88 3.66 -9.89
C ALA A 40 2.15 4.16 -9.18
N CYS A 41 3.27 3.45 -9.35
CA CYS A 41 4.50 3.77 -8.62
C CYS A 41 5.53 4.52 -9.47
N HIS A 42 5.52 4.29 -10.78
CA HIS A 42 6.53 4.80 -11.70
C HIS A 42 5.95 5.81 -12.68
N THR A 43 6.80 6.77 -13.05
CA THR A 43 6.55 7.65 -14.19
C THR A 43 7.55 7.34 -15.31
N ILE A 44 7.29 7.88 -16.50
CA ILE A 44 8.24 7.87 -17.62
C ILE A 44 8.46 9.33 -18.02
N GLY A 45 9.52 9.94 -17.49
CA GLY A 45 9.89 11.34 -17.71
C GLY A 45 9.16 12.33 -16.82
N GLY A 46 8.36 11.85 -15.87
CA GLY A 46 7.62 12.67 -14.90
C GLY A 46 8.33 12.82 -13.55
N GLY A 47 9.54 12.27 -13.41
CA GLY A 47 10.30 12.29 -12.17
C GLY A 47 9.90 11.22 -11.15
N THR A 48 10.59 11.23 -10.02
CA THR A 48 10.43 10.24 -8.95
C THR A 48 9.05 10.36 -8.27
N ARG A 49 8.39 9.21 -8.02
CA ARG A 49 7.14 9.13 -7.23
C ARG A 49 7.32 8.15 -6.07
N VAL A 50 6.60 7.02 -6.06
CA VAL A 50 6.81 5.93 -5.09
C VAL A 50 8.07 5.14 -5.49
N GLY A 51 8.26 4.93 -6.80
CA GLY A 51 9.45 4.36 -7.39
C GLY A 51 10.23 5.35 -8.26
N PRO A 52 11.42 4.96 -8.74
CA PRO A 52 12.23 5.77 -9.65
C PRO A 52 11.53 6.05 -10.98
N ASP A 53 11.89 7.16 -11.63
CA ASP A 53 11.51 7.41 -13.02
C ASP A 53 12.15 6.38 -13.96
N LEU A 54 11.33 5.83 -14.85
CA LEU A 54 11.73 4.78 -15.79
C LEU A 54 12.22 5.31 -17.13
N LYS A 55 12.21 6.64 -17.35
CA LYS A 55 12.80 7.23 -18.56
C LYS A 55 14.24 6.77 -18.75
N GLY A 56 14.54 6.13 -19.88
CA GLY A 56 15.87 5.61 -20.23
C GLY A 56 16.34 4.42 -19.38
N VAL A 57 15.44 3.74 -18.64
CA VAL A 57 15.85 2.58 -17.81
C VAL A 57 16.36 1.41 -18.66
N ALA A 58 15.79 1.22 -19.85
CA ALA A 58 16.18 0.19 -20.80
C ALA A 58 17.58 0.42 -21.41
N ASP A 59 18.12 1.64 -21.32
CA ASP A 59 19.50 1.96 -21.73
C ASP A 59 20.48 1.80 -20.57
N ARG A 60 20.00 1.96 -19.32
CA ARG A 60 20.82 1.89 -18.11
C ARG A 60 21.08 0.47 -17.61
N ARG A 61 20.23 -0.49 -17.98
CA ARG A 61 20.24 -1.87 -17.45
C ARG A 61 19.95 -2.87 -18.56
N SER A 62 20.52 -4.08 -18.44
CA SER A 62 20.24 -5.15 -19.39
C SER A 62 18.81 -5.65 -19.24
N GLU A 63 18.26 -6.20 -20.32
CA GLU A 63 16.91 -6.78 -20.33
C GLU A 63 16.78 -7.93 -19.32
N GLU A 64 17.83 -8.76 -19.18
CA GLU A 64 17.85 -9.87 -18.23
C GLU A 64 17.77 -9.39 -16.78
N TRP A 65 18.49 -8.32 -16.45
CA TRP A 65 18.45 -7.73 -15.11
C TRP A 65 17.07 -7.13 -14.83
N LEU A 66 16.50 -6.40 -15.79
CA LEU A 66 15.16 -5.83 -15.66
C LEU A 66 14.09 -6.92 -15.49
N LEU A 67 14.19 -8.01 -16.26
CA LEU A 67 13.27 -9.13 -16.18
C LEU A 67 13.32 -9.79 -14.79
N GLN A 68 14.52 -10.06 -14.25
CA GLN A 68 14.68 -10.61 -12.91
C GLN A 68 14.15 -9.67 -11.83
N PHE A 69 14.46 -8.37 -11.94
CA PHE A 69 14.05 -7.37 -10.97
C PHE A 69 12.54 -7.14 -10.97
N ILE A 70 11.89 -7.11 -12.13
CA ILE A 70 10.43 -6.94 -12.25
C ILE A 70 9.70 -8.19 -11.75
N LYS A 71 10.25 -9.39 -12.00
CA LYS A 71 9.65 -10.66 -11.57
C LYS A 71 9.73 -10.84 -10.06
N SER A 72 10.89 -10.58 -9.46
CA SER A 72 11.04 -10.56 -8.00
C SER A 72 12.16 -9.63 -7.55
N SER A 73 11.83 -8.39 -7.19
CA SER A 73 12.84 -7.42 -6.78
C SER A 73 13.47 -7.82 -5.44
N GLN A 74 12.70 -8.45 -4.54
CA GLN A 74 13.21 -8.93 -3.26
C GLN A 74 14.29 -10.01 -3.44
N SER A 75 14.14 -10.90 -4.42
CA SER A 75 15.15 -11.93 -4.71
C SER A 75 16.47 -11.32 -5.19
N VAL A 76 16.42 -10.27 -6.02
CA VAL A 76 17.62 -9.56 -6.50
C VAL A 76 18.26 -8.73 -5.38
N ILE A 77 17.47 -8.15 -4.47
CA ILE A 77 18.00 -7.48 -3.28
C ILE A 77 18.69 -8.49 -2.33
N ALA A 78 18.05 -9.64 -2.10
CA ALA A 78 18.54 -10.68 -1.21
C ALA A 78 19.81 -11.38 -1.75
N SER A 79 19.99 -11.45 -3.07
CA SER A 79 21.23 -11.97 -3.68
C SER A 79 22.43 -11.03 -3.46
N GLY A 80 22.21 -9.81 -2.96
CA GLY A 80 23.26 -8.84 -2.67
C GLY A 80 23.65 -7.99 -3.88
N ASP A 81 22.83 -7.91 -4.93
CA ASP A 81 23.09 -7.01 -6.06
C ASP A 81 23.23 -5.56 -5.55
N PRO A 82 24.39 -4.91 -5.76
CA PRO A 82 24.69 -3.61 -5.15
C PRO A 82 23.76 -2.51 -5.65
N VAL A 83 23.24 -2.62 -6.88
CA VAL A 83 22.32 -1.66 -7.46
C VAL A 83 20.94 -1.82 -6.82
N ALA A 84 20.44 -3.04 -6.72
CA ALA A 84 19.16 -3.35 -6.13
C ALA A 84 19.12 -2.96 -4.65
N VAL A 85 20.18 -3.28 -3.89
CA VAL A 85 20.31 -2.89 -2.48
C VAL A 85 20.37 -1.37 -2.32
N LYS A 86 21.13 -0.67 -3.16
CA LYS A 86 21.17 0.81 -3.13
C LYS A 86 19.79 1.39 -3.42
N LEU A 87 19.13 0.91 -4.48
CA LEU A 87 17.80 1.39 -4.87
C LEU A 87 16.79 1.15 -3.75
N PHE A 88 16.81 -0.02 -3.12
CA PHE A 88 15.93 -0.31 -2.00
C PHE A 88 16.13 0.67 -0.84
N ASN A 89 17.37 1.02 -0.51
CA ASN A 89 17.66 2.00 0.55
C ASN A 89 17.25 3.43 0.16
N ASP A 90 17.52 3.85 -1.09
CA ASP A 90 17.16 5.18 -1.60
C ASP A 90 15.64 5.40 -1.60
N PHE A 91 14.85 4.32 -1.74
CA PHE A 91 13.38 4.35 -1.80
C PHE A 91 12.71 3.92 -0.49
N ASN A 92 13.31 4.33 0.64
CA ASN A 92 12.78 4.12 1.99
C ASN A 92 12.50 2.65 2.35
N LYS A 93 13.26 1.72 1.75
CA LYS A 93 13.07 0.27 1.92
C LYS A 93 11.67 -0.18 1.54
N THR A 94 11.06 0.52 0.57
CA THR A 94 9.78 0.13 -0.01
C THR A 94 10.04 -0.96 -1.05
N PRO A 95 9.57 -2.19 -0.84
CA PRO A 95 9.75 -3.25 -1.83
C PRO A 95 8.91 -2.95 -3.08
N MET A 96 9.49 -3.11 -4.27
CA MET A 96 8.70 -3.20 -5.49
C MET A 96 7.99 -4.56 -5.47
N PRO A 97 6.64 -4.62 -5.52
CA PRO A 97 5.92 -5.88 -5.43
C PRO A 97 6.38 -6.86 -6.50
N ASP A 98 6.41 -8.13 -6.14
CA ASP A 98 6.63 -9.20 -7.11
C ASP A 98 5.46 -9.25 -8.09
N MET A 99 5.74 -9.61 -9.35
CA MET A 99 4.76 -9.58 -10.44
C MET A 99 4.46 -10.99 -10.98
N PRO A 100 3.91 -11.91 -10.16
CA PRO A 100 3.66 -13.29 -10.57
C PRO A 100 2.61 -13.41 -11.70
N GLN A 101 1.80 -12.37 -11.90
CA GLN A 101 0.78 -12.31 -12.94
C GLN A 101 1.34 -12.03 -14.34
N PHE A 102 2.57 -11.54 -14.46
CA PHE A 102 3.18 -11.24 -15.76
C PHE A 102 4.14 -12.34 -16.19
N SER A 103 3.93 -12.86 -17.40
CA SER A 103 4.88 -13.75 -18.05
C SER A 103 6.14 -13.00 -18.49
N GLU A 104 7.19 -13.72 -18.87
CA GLU A 104 8.40 -13.08 -19.40
C GLU A 104 8.13 -12.28 -20.67
N ALA A 105 7.20 -12.74 -21.52
CA ALA A 105 6.77 -11.99 -22.70
C ALA A 105 6.03 -10.70 -22.30
N ASP A 106 5.20 -10.74 -21.27
CA ASP A 106 4.49 -9.55 -20.76
C ASP A 106 5.46 -8.50 -20.22
N ILE A 107 6.48 -8.94 -19.48
CA ILE A 107 7.51 -8.04 -18.95
C ILE A 107 8.31 -7.42 -20.09
N LYS A 108 8.63 -8.18 -21.15
CA LYS A 108 9.31 -7.65 -22.33
C LYS A 108 8.48 -6.62 -23.08
N ASP A 109 7.17 -6.87 -23.27
CA ASP A 109 6.27 -5.89 -23.87
C ASP A 109 6.25 -4.58 -23.05
N ILE A 110 6.27 -4.67 -21.72
CA ILE A 110 6.34 -3.50 -20.83
C ILE A 110 7.69 -2.76 -21.00
N ILE A 111 8.80 -3.48 -21.03
CA ILE A 111 10.14 -2.90 -21.23
C ILE A 111 10.22 -2.19 -22.59
N ASP A 112 9.67 -2.79 -23.64
CA ASP A 112 9.63 -2.20 -24.98
C ASP A 112 8.77 -0.93 -25.03
N PHE A 113 7.61 -0.92 -24.33
CA PHE A 113 6.80 0.27 -24.18
C PHE A 113 7.56 1.41 -23.47
N ILE A 114 8.27 1.10 -22.38
CA ILE A 114 9.12 2.07 -21.67
C ILE A 114 10.25 2.58 -22.57
N ARG A 115 10.89 1.69 -23.33
CA ARG A 115 11.98 2.01 -24.28
C ARG A 115 11.49 2.92 -25.40
N ALA A 116 10.27 2.72 -25.89
CA ALA A 116 9.64 3.57 -26.89
C ALA A 116 9.28 4.98 -26.37
N GLY A 117 9.54 5.28 -25.10
CA GLY A 117 9.24 6.58 -24.49
C GLY A 117 7.74 6.77 -24.25
N GLY A 118 6.99 5.67 -24.12
CA GLY A 118 5.57 5.72 -23.76
C GLY A 118 5.36 6.58 -22.52
N SER A 119 4.36 7.45 -22.53
CA SER A 119 3.96 8.18 -21.33
C SER A 119 2.80 7.42 -20.71
N GLY A 120 3.04 6.76 -19.57
CA GLY A 120 1.93 6.20 -18.81
C GLY A 120 0.95 7.32 -18.48
N SER A 121 -0.32 7.15 -18.86
CA SER A 121 -1.39 7.91 -18.23
C SER A 121 -1.33 7.51 -16.77
N GLY A 122 -0.82 8.39 -15.92
CA GLY A 122 -0.76 8.18 -14.48
C GLY A 122 -2.17 8.10 -13.93
N GLY A 123 -2.86 6.99 -14.18
CA GLY A 123 -4.27 6.74 -13.83
C GLY A 123 -4.48 6.45 -12.35
N GLY A 124 -3.59 6.93 -11.50
CA GLY A 124 -3.92 7.20 -10.10
C GLY A 124 -4.55 8.58 -10.02
N MET A 125 -5.16 8.92 -8.89
CA MET A 125 -5.54 10.30 -8.59
C MET A 125 -4.27 11.15 -8.38
N GLY A 126 -3.44 11.26 -9.43
CA GLY A 126 -2.11 11.85 -9.44
C GLY A 126 -2.13 13.35 -9.67
N GLU A 127 -3.30 13.98 -9.56
CA GLU A 127 -3.36 15.41 -9.37
C GLU A 127 -2.78 15.73 -7.99
N SER A 128 -1.90 16.73 -7.94
CA SER A 128 -1.55 17.40 -6.70
C SER A 128 -2.85 17.89 -6.08
N PHE A 129 -3.34 17.20 -5.06
CA PHE A 129 -4.51 17.66 -4.35
C PHE A 129 -4.19 19.02 -3.71
N PRO A 130 -5.01 20.06 -3.97
CA PRO A 130 -4.88 21.32 -3.24
C PRO A 130 -4.97 21.04 -1.74
N GLU A 131 -4.38 21.93 -0.94
CA GLU A 131 -4.35 21.77 0.51
C GLU A 131 -5.78 21.60 1.04
N ALA A 132 -6.03 20.47 1.70
CA ALA A 132 -7.34 20.11 2.18
C ALA A 132 -7.80 21.10 3.26
N THR A 133 -9.06 21.50 3.19
CA THR A 133 -9.71 22.31 4.23
C THR A 133 -9.81 21.54 5.55
N SER A 134 -9.95 22.24 6.67
CA SER A 134 -10.14 21.60 7.98
C SER A 134 -11.35 20.66 8.03
N ALA A 135 -12.42 20.97 7.27
CA ALA A 135 -13.59 20.12 7.14
C ALA A 135 -13.28 18.82 6.37
N GLU A 136 -12.49 18.90 5.30
CA GLU A 136 -12.01 17.72 4.55
C GLU A 136 -11.08 16.86 5.39
N ILE A 137 -10.18 17.46 6.16
CA ILE A 137 -9.29 16.76 7.11
C ILE A 137 -10.12 16.01 8.17
N ASP A 138 -11.14 16.65 8.76
CA ASP A 138 -12.03 15.98 9.72
C ASP A 138 -12.80 14.81 9.09
N ARG A 139 -13.35 15.01 7.89
CA ARG A 139 -14.03 13.92 7.17
C ARG A 139 -13.07 12.77 6.88
N GLY A 140 -11.87 13.08 6.40
CA GLY A 140 -10.81 12.12 6.11
C GLY A 140 -10.43 11.29 7.34
N ARG A 141 -10.29 11.95 8.50
CA ARG A 141 -10.09 11.28 9.79
C ARG A 141 -11.22 10.31 10.11
N ARG A 142 -12.48 10.75 9.97
CA ARG A 142 -13.64 9.91 10.27
C ARG A 142 -13.79 8.74 9.31
N LEU A 143 -13.43 8.91 8.03
CA LEU A 143 -13.35 7.82 7.05
C LEU A 143 -12.23 6.83 7.42
N PHE A 144 -11.04 7.35 7.75
CA PHE A 144 -9.89 6.53 8.17
C PHE A 144 -10.23 5.63 9.37
N GLN A 145 -10.96 6.18 10.35
CA GLN A 145 -11.37 5.45 11.56
C GLN A 145 -12.58 4.53 11.37
N GLY A 146 -13.28 4.62 10.24
CA GLY A 146 -14.56 3.92 10.03
C GLY A 146 -15.74 4.51 10.81
N LEU A 147 -15.63 5.74 11.31
CA LEU A 147 -16.76 6.48 11.90
C LEU A 147 -17.76 6.90 10.84
N ILE A 148 -17.28 7.16 9.63
CA ILE A 148 -18.09 7.24 8.40
C ILE A 148 -17.71 6.03 7.55
N ARG A 149 -18.72 5.36 7.00
CA ARG A 149 -18.49 4.26 6.06
C ARG A 149 -18.11 4.80 4.69
N LEU A 150 -17.19 4.10 4.04
CA LEU A 150 -16.89 4.31 2.63
C LEU A 150 -18.13 3.99 1.78
N GLU A 151 -18.33 4.75 0.71
CA GLU A 151 -19.47 4.64 -0.21
C GLU A 151 -19.55 3.24 -0.82
N ASN A 152 -18.41 2.71 -1.25
CA ASN A 152 -18.31 1.37 -1.84
C ASN A 152 -18.07 0.26 -0.79
N ALA A 153 -18.36 0.53 0.49
CA ALA A 153 -18.29 -0.45 1.58
C ALA A 153 -16.93 -1.12 1.83
N GLY A 154 -15.83 -0.46 1.43
CA GLY A 154 -14.48 -0.91 1.76
C GLY A 154 -14.21 -0.87 3.28
N PRO A 155 -13.21 -1.63 3.79
CA PRO A 155 -12.85 -1.59 5.19
C PRO A 155 -12.28 -0.23 5.60
N ALA A 156 -12.39 0.12 6.88
CA ALA A 156 -11.76 1.31 7.43
C ALA A 156 -10.23 1.12 7.51
N CYS A 157 -9.48 2.15 7.15
CA CYS A 157 -8.01 2.09 7.08
C CYS A 157 -7.38 1.75 8.44
N ASN A 158 -7.95 2.29 9.53
CA ASN A 158 -7.48 2.04 10.90
C ASN A 158 -7.62 0.58 11.35
N SER A 159 -8.35 -0.26 10.61
CA SER A 159 -8.45 -1.69 10.91
C SER A 159 -7.11 -2.39 10.72
N CYS A 160 -6.30 -1.90 9.78
CA CYS A 160 -4.98 -2.46 9.46
C CYS A 160 -3.83 -1.51 9.78
N HIS A 161 -4.06 -0.21 9.70
CA HIS A 161 -3.05 0.84 9.87
C HIS A 161 -3.24 1.61 11.17
N HIS A 162 -2.15 2.21 11.64
CA HIS A 162 -2.14 3.18 12.72
C HIS A 162 -1.64 4.55 12.23
N VAL A 163 -2.05 5.60 12.94
CA VAL A 163 -1.54 6.97 12.81
C VAL A 163 -1.46 7.61 14.20
N THR A 164 -0.42 8.40 14.42
CA THR A 164 -0.25 9.19 15.65
C THR A 164 -1.07 10.48 15.54
N HIS A 165 -2.27 10.50 16.12
CA HIS A 165 -3.15 11.67 16.14
C HIS A 165 -4.08 11.62 17.36
N ASP A 166 -4.30 12.74 18.07
CA ASP A 166 -5.02 12.77 19.35
C ASP A 166 -6.47 12.27 19.25
N ALA A 167 -7.13 12.60 18.14
CA ALA A 167 -8.50 12.15 17.84
C ALA A 167 -8.59 10.70 17.29
N VAL A 168 -7.47 10.02 17.03
CA VAL A 168 -7.45 8.64 16.54
C VAL A 168 -7.19 7.67 17.69
N ILE A 169 -8.24 6.96 18.11
CA ILE A 169 -8.16 5.98 19.19
C ILE A 169 -7.69 4.64 18.64
N GLY A 170 -6.39 4.38 18.77
CA GLY A 170 -5.79 3.12 18.35
C GLY A 170 -5.78 2.91 16.83
N GLY A 171 -5.16 1.83 16.40
CA GLY A 171 -5.12 1.42 15.00
C GLY A 171 -4.60 0.00 14.88
N GLY A 172 -4.75 -0.57 13.69
CA GLY A 172 -4.21 -1.87 13.36
C GLY A 172 -2.68 -1.85 13.33
N VAL A 173 -2.09 -2.95 13.78
CA VAL A 173 -0.64 -3.23 13.68
C VAL A 173 -0.32 -4.25 12.59
N LEU A 174 -1.33 -4.63 11.80
CA LEU A 174 -1.21 -5.62 10.73
C LEU A 174 -0.46 -5.06 9.52
N ALA A 175 -0.58 -3.75 9.28
CA ALA A 175 0.08 -3.06 8.18
C ALA A 175 1.00 -1.94 8.70
N LYS A 176 1.74 -1.33 7.78
CA LYS A 176 2.72 -0.29 8.11
C LYS A 176 2.02 0.92 8.75
N ASP A 177 2.59 1.46 9.83
CA ASP A 177 2.16 2.75 10.39
C ASP A 177 2.18 3.84 9.30
N LEU A 178 1.15 4.68 9.27
CA LEU A 178 0.96 5.72 8.25
C LEU A 178 1.26 7.13 8.75
N THR A 179 1.72 7.31 9.99
CA THR A 179 2.00 8.62 10.59
C THR A 179 2.93 9.46 9.71
N GLN A 180 3.98 8.83 9.18
CA GLN A 180 4.99 9.49 8.33
C GLN A 180 4.85 9.11 6.85
N VAL A 181 3.63 8.83 6.36
CA VAL A 181 3.47 8.32 4.99
C VAL A 181 3.80 9.39 3.93
N PHE A 182 3.48 10.67 4.19
CA PHE A 182 3.77 11.75 3.25
C PHE A 182 5.27 12.04 3.16
N SER A 183 5.98 12.03 4.30
CA SER A 183 7.43 12.13 4.32
C SER A 183 8.12 10.98 3.59
N ARG A 184 7.50 9.80 3.50
CA ARG A 184 8.08 8.60 2.84
C ARG A 184 7.83 8.52 1.34
N VAL A 185 6.63 8.84 0.86
CA VAL A 185 6.25 8.63 -0.55
C VAL A 185 5.67 9.86 -1.24
N GLY A 186 5.50 10.97 -0.51
CA GLY A 186 4.91 12.21 -1.01
C GLY A 186 3.42 12.11 -1.30
N ALA A 187 2.77 13.26 -1.50
CA ALA A 187 1.34 13.32 -1.84
C ALA A 187 0.99 12.49 -3.09
N PRO A 188 1.73 12.61 -4.21
CA PRO A 188 1.41 11.84 -5.42
C PRO A 188 1.60 10.34 -5.24
N GLY A 189 2.43 9.90 -4.29
CA GLY A 189 2.62 8.49 -3.96
C GLY A 189 1.48 7.92 -3.13
N VAL A 190 1.04 8.66 -2.10
CA VAL A 190 -0.13 8.26 -1.29
C VAL A 190 -1.37 8.14 -2.16
N SER A 191 -1.64 9.13 -3.01
CA SER A 191 -2.80 9.12 -3.89
C SER A 191 -2.77 7.97 -4.91
N ALA A 192 -1.59 7.63 -5.41
CA ALA A 192 -1.44 6.50 -6.32
C ALA A 192 -1.68 5.15 -5.61
N ILE A 193 -1.18 4.99 -4.38
CA ILE A 193 -1.41 3.78 -3.56
C ILE A 193 -2.90 3.62 -3.24
N LEU A 194 -3.61 4.71 -2.94
CA LEU A 194 -5.05 4.64 -2.66
C LEU A 194 -5.88 4.29 -3.91
N GLY A 195 -5.50 4.81 -5.08
CA GLY A 195 -6.19 4.52 -6.34
C GLY A 195 -5.91 3.11 -6.86
N LYS A 196 -4.69 2.61 -6.68
CA LYS A 196 -4.25 1.28 -7.10
C LYS A 196 -3.33 0.67 -6.05
N PRO A 197 -3.88 -0.02 -5.03
CA PRO A 197 -3.08 -0.61 -3.98
C PRO A 197 -2.10 -1.64 -4.52
N PRO A 198 -0.77 -1.42 -4.37
CA PRO A 198 0.23 -2.35 -4.90
C PRO A 198 0.52 -3.53 -3.96
N PHE A 199 -0.17 -3.59 -2.81
CA PHE A 199 0.05 -4.59 -1.77
C PHE A 199 -1.06 -5.63 -1.81
N PRO A 200 -0.76 -6.95 -1.96
CA PRO A 200 -1.78 -7.98 -2.20
C PRO A 200 -2.95 -7.99 -1.22
N VAL A 201 -2.69 -7.74 0.08
CA VAL A 201 -3.73 -7.68 1.11
C VAL A 201 -4.65 -6.47 0.94
N MET A 202 -4.08 -5.31 0.61
CA MET A 202 -4.84 -4.08 0.40
C MET A 202 -5.57 -4.13 -0.95
N GLU A 203 -4.94 -4.66 -1.99
CA GLU A 203 -5.55 -4.88 -3.29
C GLU A 203 -6.78 -5.79 -3.15
N ALA A 204 -6.63 -6.94 -2.49
CA ALA A 204 -7.75 -7.85 -2.23
C ALA A 204 -8.88 -7.20 -1.43
N ALA A 205 -8.56 -6.31 -0.48
CA ALA A 205 -9.54 -5.63 0.36
C ALA A 205 -10.36 -4.56 -0.40
N TYR A 206 -9.79 -3.93 -1.43
CA TYR A 206 -10.43 -2.82 -2.15
C TYR A 206 -10.77 -3.14 -3.62
N LYS A 207 -10.45 -4.35 -4.11
CA LYS A 207 -10.71 -4.80 -5.48
C LYS A 207 -12.16 -4.57 -5.93
N ASP A 208 -13.11 -4.97 -5.09
CA ASP A 208 -14.56 -4.86 -5.36
C ASP A 208 -15.20 -3.66 -4.63
N ALA A 209 -14.39 -2.84 -3.98
CA ALA A 209 -14.82 -1.74 -3.11
C ALA A 209 -13.91 -0.50 -3.26
N PRO A 210 -13.70 0.03 -4.48
CA PRO A 210 -12.73 1.11 -4.71
C PRO A 210 -13.11 2.40 -3.99
N LEU A 211 -12.13 3.23 -3.62
CA LEU A 211 -12.39 4.55 -3.06
C LEU A 211 -12.91 5.51 -4.13
N THR A 212 -13.87 6.37 -3.76
CA THR A 212 -14.22 7.51 -4.60
C THR A 212 -13.12 8.57 -4.57
N GLN A 213 -13.09 9.45 -5.59
CA GLN A 213 -12.10 10.52 -5.66
C GLN A 213 -12.22 11.51 -4.49
N SER A 214 -13.45 11.78 -4.02
CA SER A 214 -13.70 12.63 -2.86
C SER A 214 -13.20 12.01 -1.56
N GLU A 215 -13.46 10.71 -1.34
CA GLU A 215 -12.96 10.01 -0.16
C GLU A 215 -11.44 9.93 -0.16
N ALA A 216 -10.84 9.61 -1.31
CA ALA A 216 -9.40 9.57 -1.46
C ALA A 216 -8.78 10.95 -1.15
N ARG A 217 -9.38 12.05 -1.63
CA ARG A 217 -8.92 13.41 -1.30
C ARG A 217 -9.00 13.70 0.20
N ASP A 218 -10.13 13.42 0.83
CA ASP A 218 -10.33 13.65 2.27
C ASP A 218 -9.29 12.84 3.08
N ILE A 219 -9.08 11.57 2.76
CA ILE A 219 -8.10 10.70 3.42
C ILE A 219 -6.66 11.19 3.18
N VAL A 220 -6.32 11.60 1.95
CA VAL A 220 -5.01 12.20 1.62
C VAL A 220 -4.78 13.46 2.44
N GLY A 221 -5.76 14.35 2.53
CA GLY A 221 -5.70 15.56 3.33
C GLY A 221 -5.45 15.28 4.81
N PHE A 222 -6.18 14.31 5.37
CA PHE A 222 -5.98 13.87 6.74
C PHE A 222 -4.57 13.29 6.98
N LEU A 223 -4.10 12.39 6.11
CA LEU A 223 -2.77 11.80 6.24
C LEU A 223 -1.64 12.83 6.08
N GLN A 224 -1.86 13.89 5.30
CA GLN A 224 -0.93 15.01 5.19
C GLN A 224 -0.89 15.83 6.48
N ASP A 225 -2.05 16.09 7.08
CA ASP A 225 -2.15 16.79 8.36
C ASP A 225 -1.49 16.00 9.50
N VAL A 226 -1.67 14.68 9.53
CA VAL A 226 -0.99 13.78 10.47
C VAL A 226 0.54 13.91 10.34
N ASP A 227 1.08 13.83 9.13
CA ASP A 227 2.52 13.90 8.90
C ASP A 227 3.10 15.26 9.39
N LYS A 228 2.37 16.35 9.16
CA LYS A 228 2.74 17.71 9.59
C LYS A 228 2.63 17.90 11.11
N THR A 229 1.58 17.36 11.73
CA THR A 229 1.21 17.70 13.11
C THR A 229 1.58 16.64 14.14
N GLN A 230 2.00 15.43 13.73
CA GLN A 230 2.33 14.30 14.63
C GLN A 230 3.20 14.69 15.83
N ALA A 231 4.16 15.60 15.65
CA ALA A 231 5.09 16.03 16.69
C ALA A 231 4.42 16.87 17.79
N LEU A 232 3.25 17.45 17.49
CA LEU A 232 2.41 18.21 18.41
C LEU A 232 1.34 17.35 19.09
N GLN A 233 1.12 16.13 18.59
CA GLN A 233 0.12 15.21 19.12
C GLN A 233 0.68 14.48 20.34
N THR A 234 -0.15 14.31 21.37
CA THR A 234 0.17 13.52 22.57
C THR A 234 -0.94 12.50 22.81
N PRO A 235 -1.09 11.51 21.90
CA PRO A 235 -2.19 10.57 21.98
C PRO A 235 -2.13 9.81 23.30
N VAL A 236 -3.27 9.70 23.95
CA VAL A 236 -3.35 9.10 25.29
C VAL A 236 -3.08 7.61 25.17
N ASP A 237 -2.01 7.12 25.81
CA ASP A 237 -1.73 5.69 25.95
C ASP A 237 -2.68 5.08 27.00
N TYR A 238 -3.88 4.71 26.53
CA TYR A 238 -4.89 4.06 27.36
C TYR A 238 -4.42 2.71 27.90
N GLY A 239 -3.55 1.98 27.19
CA GLY A 239 -3.06 0.69 27.62
C GLY A 239 -2.27 0.80 28.92
N ASN A 240 -1.23 1.64 28.92
CA ASN A 240 -0.39 1.83 30.10
C ASN A 240 -1.15 2.52 31.24
N ARG A 241 -2.04 3.47 30.95
CA ARG A 241 -2.87 4.12 31.97
C ARG A 241 -3.86 3.17 32.62
N LEU A 242 -4.47 2.27 31.86
CA LEU A 242 -5.42 1.29 32.38
C LEU A 242 -4.70 0.23 33.20
N VAL A 243 -3.53 -0.25 32.75
CA VAL A 243 -2.71 -1.18 33.53
C VAL A 243 -2.22 -0.54 34.82
N ALA A 244 -1.68 0.68 34.77
CA ALA A 244 -1.20 1.39 35.95
C ALA A 244 -2.33 1.71 36.93
N GLY A 245 -3.45 2.26 36.43
CA GLY A 245 -4.61 2.58 37.23
C GLY A 245 -5.28 1.34 37.82
N GLY A 246 -5.45 0.28 37.02
CA GLY A 246 -6.00 -1.00 37.44
C GLY A 246 -5.13 -1.70 38.50
N SER A 247 -3.81 -1.69 38.30
CA SER A 247 -2.86 -2.24 39.29
C SER A 247 -2.88 -1.46 40.59
N ALA A 248 -2.89 -0.12 40.53
CA ALA A 248 -3.01 0.73 41.70
C ALA A 248 -4.32 0.46 42.47
N MET A 249 -5.44 0.38 41.75
CA MET A 249 -6.75 0.08 42.34
C MET A 249 -6.77 -1.31 42.97
N PHE A 250 -6.20 -2.32 42.31
CA PHE A 250 -6.08 -3.68 42.84
C PHE A 250 -5.27 -3.70 44.14
N VAL A 251 -4.13 -3.00 44.19
CA VAL A 251 -3.31 -2.89 45.40
C VAL A 251 -4.07 -2.22 46.54
N VAL A 252 -4.83 -1.16 46.26
CA VAL A 252 -5.68 -0.49 47.25
C VAL A 252 -6.75 -1.43 47.77
N LEU A 253 -7.46 -2.13 46.88
CA LEU A 253 -8.52 -3.07 47.27
C LEU A 253 -7.96 -4.27 48.05
N ALA A 254 -6.84 -4.84 47.63
CA ALA A 254 -6.17 -5.92 48.34
C ALA A 254 -5.67 -5.47 49.72
N GLY A 255 -5.15 -4.24 49.82
CA GLY A 255 -4.76 -3.62 51.09
C GLY A 255 -5.95 -3.44 52.04
N LEU A 256 -7.05 -2.88 51.55
CA LEU A 256 -8.28 -2.70 52.32
C LEU A 256 -8.88 -4.04 52.76
N TYR A 257 -8.92 -5.01 51.84
CA TYR A 257 -9.35 -6.37 52.14
C TYR A 257 -8.49 -6.99 53.23
N GLY A 258 -7.16 -6.87 53.12
CA GLY A 258 -6.22 -7.31 54.15
C GLY A 258 -6.50 -6.66 55.50
N VAL A 259 -6.75 -5.35 55.55
CA VAL A 259 -7.08 -4.63 56.80
C VAL A 259 -8.40 -5.10 57.40
N ILE A 260 -9.46 -5.28 56.59
CA ILE A 260 -10.78 -5.75 57.05
C ILE A 260 -10.67 -7.20 57.56
N TRP A 261 -9.91 -8.05 56.88
CA TRP A 261 -9.72 -9.44 57.27
C TRP A 261 -8.67 -9.67 58.36
N ARG A 262 -7.90 -8.66 58.79
CA ARG A 262 -6.92 -8.81 59.90
C ARG A 262 -7.55 -9.31 61.19
N ARG A 263 -8.86 -9.09 61.41
CA ARG A 263 -9.57 -9.55 62.61
C ARG A 263 -10.27 -10.90 62.43
N ARG A 264 -10.14 -11.54 61.26
CA ARG A 264 -10.73 -12.86 61.02
C ARG A 264 -9.93 -13.92 61.78
N LYS A 265 -10.62 -14.79 62.53
CA LYS A 265 -9.96 -15.88 63.25
C LYS A 265 -9.27 -16.82 62.25
N PRO A 266 -8.00 -17.20 62.47
CA PRO A 266 -7.24 -18.05 61.54
C PRO A 266 -7.62 -19.53 61.60
N GLY A 267 -8.50 -19.93 62.53
CA GLY A 267 -8.93 -21.30 62.70
C GLY A 267 -10.46 -21.45 62.74
N PRO A 268 -10.98 -22.66 62.51
CA PRO A 268 -12.39 -22.96 62.69
C PRO A 268 -12.80 -22.73 64.15
N VAL A 269 -14.04 -22.27 64.36
CA VAL A 269 -14.56 -21.95 65.70
C VAL A 269 -14.50 -23.15 66.66
N ASN A 270 -14.60 -24.37 66.12
CA ASN A 270 -14.60 -25.61 66.88
C ASN A 270 -13.22 -26.28 66.98
N ARG A 271 -12.12 -25.58 66.70
CA ARG A 271 -10.77 -26.18 66.69
C ARG A 271 -10.44 -26.88 68.01
N GLU A 272 -10.76 -26.26 69.13
CA GLU A 272 -10.55 -26.85 70.46
C GLU A 272 -11.45 -28.06 70.74
N ILE A 273 -12.60 -28.18 70.08
CA ILE A 273 -13.48 -29.36 70.21
C ILE A 273 -12.87 -30.52 69.40
N PHE A 274 -12.47 -30.25 68.16
CA PHE A 274 -11.81 -31.23 67.31
C PHE A 274 -10.50 -31.75 67.92
N GLU A 275 -9.64 -30.85 68.43
CA GLU A 275 -8.39 -31.23 69.11
C GLU A 275 -8.63 -32.08 70.37
N ARG A 276 -9.75 -31.89 71.06
CA ARG A 276 -10.15 -32.74 72.19
C ARG A 276 -10.61 -34.12 71.75
N GLN A 277 -11.38 -34.22 70.67
CA GLN A 277 -11.85 -35.49 70.12
C GLN A 277 -10.69 -36.35 69.59
N VAL A 278 -9.73 -35.76 68.88
CA VAL A 278 -8.55 -36.47 68.36
C VAL A 278 -7.61 -36.94 69.48
N LYS A 279 -7.57 -36.26 70.62
CA LYS A 279 -6.77 -36.67 71.79
C LYS A 279 -7.41 -37.78 72.64
N SER A 280 -8.70 -38.04 72.44
CA SER A 280 -9.46 -39.04 73.21
C SER A 280 -9.58 -40.41 72.52
N GLU A 281 -9.08 -40.52 71.28
CA GLU A 281 -8.87 -41.79 70.56
C GLU A 281 -7.45 -42.31 70.81
#